data_AF-A0A1S6HDJ9-F1
#
_entry.id   AF-A0A1S6HDJ9-F1
#
_cell.length_a   1.000
_cell.length_b   1.000
_cell.length_c   1.000
_cell.angle_alpha   90.00
_cell.angle_beta   90.00
_cell.angle_gamma   90.00
#
_symmetry.space_group_name_H-M   'P 1'
#
loop_
_entity.id
_entity.type
_entity.pdbx_description
1 polymer ?
#
loop_
_entity_poly.entity_id
_entity_poly.type
_entity_poly.pdbx_seq_one_letter_code
_entity_poly.pdbx_strand_id
1 'polypeptide(L)'
;MGKEILNKIESFGNVFKREYGSQWSKKQLQADWRYSIKFFFNHSFMRGRRDSLSIRFKDKSIEVLERTFFRDQNFSFDNLKEELKQNGVNNKADRLMVLDALKFIKTLEGYNITNYTIKRLKENEQEIYDELKDIKYVGDKIATLYLREICWMFEIRIKNPALIFPVDTWVKQIINRLKLLDEGVLSPNELKKIKDSKVKEKAIEACLNNNIDPIKFNAGVWYIGTHSLEIVLKNLDRIN
;
A
#
# COMPACT_ATOMS: atom_id res chain seq x y z
N MET A 1 0.55 26.10 7.75
CA MET A 1 -0.31 25.81 6.59
C MET A 1 -1.77 25.81 7.05
N GLY A 2 -2.69 26.36 6.26
CA GLY A 2 -4.10 26.45 6.67
C GLY A 2 -4.80 25.10 6.64
N LYS A 3 -5.65 24.83 7.64
CA LYS A 3 -6.55 23.66 7.74
C LYS A 3 -7.33 23.37 6.45
N GLU A 4 -7.69 24.42 5.72
CA GLU A 4 -8.43 24.32 4.46
C GLU A 4 -7.68 23.51 3.38
N ILE A 5 -6.36 23.66 3.24
CA ILE A 5 -5.58 22.90 2.25
C ILE A 5 -5.56 21.42 2.62
N LEU A 6 -5.40 21.10 3.90
CA LEU A 6 -5.40 19.71 4.38
C LEU A 6 -6.77 19.05 4.17
N ASN A 7 -7.87 19.76 4.44
CA ASN A 7 -9.24 19.29 4.13
C ASN A 7 -9.43 19.02 2.63
N LYS A 8 -8.92 19.90 1.75
CA LYS A 8 -8.99 19.69 0.30
C LYS A 8 -8.23 18.43 -0.10
N ILE A 9 -7.04 18.20 0.45
CA ILE A 9 -6.27 16.97 0.19
C ILE A 9 -7.02 15.74 0.70
N GLU A 10 -7.56 15.77 1.92
CA GLU A 10 -8.37 14.68 2.47
C GLU A 10 -9.57 14.35 1.55
N SER A 11 -10.20 15.37 0.96
CA SER A 11 -11.31 15.18 0.02
C SER A 11 -10.92 14.39 -1.24
N PHE A 12 -9.68 14.51 -1.72
CA PHE A 12 -9.14 13.66 -2.79
C PHE A 12 -8.96 12.21 -2.34
N GLY A 13 -8.79 11.95 -1.03
CA GLY A 13 -8.86 10.59 -0.49
C GLY A 13 -10.24 9.95 -0.74
N ASN A 14 -11.32 10.72 -0.66
CA ASN A 14 -12.65 10.20 -1.01
C ASN A 14 -12.78 9.92 -2.52
N VAL A 15 -12.11 10.71 -3.38
CA VAL A 15 -12.05 10.43 -4.83
C VAL A 15 -11.30 9.12 -5.08
N PHE A 16 -10.11 8.98 -4.49
CA PHE A 16 -9.34 7.73 -4.52
C PHE A 16 -10.20 6.53 -4.11
N LYS A 17 -10.96 6.64 -3.01
CA LYS A 17 -11.84 5.57 -2.55
C LYS A 17 -12.89 5.17 -3.60
N ARG A 18 -13.50 6.13 -4.29
CA ARG A 18 -14.53 5.83 -5.30
C ARG A 18 -13.92 5.13 -6.52
N GLU A 19 -12.73 5.55 -6.94
CA GLU A 19 -12.10 5.04 -8.15
C GLU A 19 -11.37 3.70 -7.92
N TYR A 20 -10.72 3.53 -6.76
CA TYR A 20 -9.89 2.36 -6.48
C TYR A 20 -10.45 1.43 -5.39
N GLY A 21 -11.36 1.92 -4.54
CA GLY A 21 -11.89 1.14 -3.41
C GLY A 21 -13.00 0.15 -3.78
N SER A 22 -13.67 0.35 -4.92
CA SER A 22 -14.79 -0.50 -5.37
C SER A 22 -14.36 -1.85 -5.95
N GLN A 23 -13.08 -2.01 -6.31
CA GLN A 23 -12.57 -3.21 -6.95
C GLN A 23 -12.48 -4.43 -6.01
N TRP A 24 -12.57 -4.22 -4.69
CA TRP A 24 -12.41 -5.27 -3.68
C TRP A 24 -13.64 -5.42 -2.78
N SER A 25 -14.17 -6.64 -2.67
CA SER A 25 -15.31 -6.96 -1.79
C SER A 25 -14.85 -7.35 -0.39
N LYS A 26 -15.29 -6.60 0.64
CA LYS A 26 -15.01 -6.92 2.06
C LYS A 26 -15.41 -8.38 2.40
N LYS A 27 -16.59 -8.78 1.95
CA LYS A 27 -17.12 -10.14 2.18
C LYS A 27 -16.25 -11.20 1.52
N GLN A 28 -15.79 -10.98 0.29
CA GLN A 28 -14.91 -11.94 -0.39
C GLN A 28 -13.52 -12.00 0.26
N LEU A 29 -12.96 -10.87 0.70
CA LEU A 29 -11.68 -10.86 1.41
C LEU A 29 -11.71 -11.72 2.68
N GLN A 30 -12.84 -11.72 3.40
CA GLN A 30 -13.00 -12.53 4.61
C GLN A 30 -13.35 -14.00 4.32
N ALA A 31 -14.01 -14.28 3.20
CA ALA A 31 -14.52 -15.62 2.88
C ALA A 31 -13.56 -16.47 2.01
N ASP A 32 -12.74 -15.85 1.18
CA ASP A 32 -11.86 -16.54 0.23
C ASP A 32 -10.40 -16.13 0.41
N TRP A 33 -9.58 -17.05 0.90
CA TRP A 33 -8.15 -16.83 1.11
C TRP A 33 -7.40 -16.53 -0.19
N ARG A 34 -7.86 -17.07 -1.34
CA ARG A 34 -7.27 -16.79 -2.66
C ARG A 34 -7.53 -15.35 -3.07
N TYR A 35 -8.73 -14.85 -2.79
CA TYR A 35 -9.09 -13.45 -2.99
C TYR A 35 -8.28 -12.53 -2.06
N SER A 36 -8.11 -12.93 -0.81
CA SER A 36 -7.29 -12.22 0.19
C SER A 36 -5.81 -12.11 -0.22
N ILE A 37 -5.17 -13.20 -0.67
CA ILE A 37 -3.75 -13.13 -1.09
C ILE A 37 -3.58 -12.34 -2.40
N LYS A 38 -4.55 -12.37 -3.33
CA LYS A 38 -4.56 -11.50 -4.51
C LYS A 38 -4.60 -10.03 -4.11
N PHE A 39 -5.40 -9.69 -3.10
CA PHE A 39 -5.45 -8.33 -2.56
C PHE A 39 -4.11 -7.92 -1.95
N PHE A 40 -3.46 -8.79 -1.17
CA PHE A 40 -2.10 -8.52 -0.68
C PHE A 40 -1.12 -8.28 -1.83
N PHE A 41 -1.12 -9.13 -2.87
CA PHE A 41 -0.25 -8.96 -4.04
C PHE A 41 -0.56 -7.70 -4.86
N ASN A 42 -1.79 -7.21 -4.85
CA ASN A 42 -2.11 -5.93 -5.48
C ASN A 42 -1.30 -4.76 -4.90
N HIS A 43 -0.90 -4.85 -3.62
CA HIS A 43 -0.13 -3.83 -2.92
C HIS A 43 1.36 -4.15 -2.91
N SER A 44 1.74 -5.42 -2.67
CA SER A 44 3.14 -5.79 -2.51
C SER A 44 3.97 -5.78 -3.80
N PHE A 45 3.34 -5.80 -4.97
CA PHE A 45 4.03 -5.58 -6.24
C PHE A 45 4.38 -4.11 -6.51
N MET A 46 3.89 -3.13 -5.73
CA MET A 46 4.08 -1.68 -5.96
C MET A 46 5.43 -1.12 -5.45
N ARG A 47 6.52 -1.66 -6.00
CA ARG A 47 7.89 -1.57 -5.47
C ARG A 47 8.78 -0.43 -6.01
N GLY A 48 8.22 0.70 -6.44
CA GLY A 48 9.01 1.83 -6.92
C GLY A 48 9.52 1.67 -8.36
N ARG A 49 8.73 1.01 -9.20
CA ARG A 49 8.87 0.94 -10.66
C ARG A 49 7.57 1.43 -11.29
N ARG A 50 7.53 1.55 -12.62
CA ARG A 50 6.30 1.88 -13.36
C ARG A 50 5.18 0.92 -12.98
N ASP A 51 4.01 1.47 -12.64
CA ASP A 51 2.85 0.69 -12.19
C ASP A 51 2.43 -0.36 -13.21
N SER A 52 2.47 -0.05 -14.50
CA SER A 52 2.17 -1.02 -15.58
C SER A 52 3.05 -2.26 -15.54
N LEU A 53 4.32 -2.13 -15.17
CA LEU A 53 5.23 -3.27 -15.02
C LEU A 53 4.93 -4.06 -13.74
N SER A 54 4.62 -3.37 -12.64
CA SER A 54 4.18 -4.00 -11.40
C SER A 54 2.91 -4.83 -11.58
N ILE A 55 1.91 -4.27 -12.26
CA ILE A 55 0.64 -4.94 -12.60
C ILE A 55 0.93 -6.18 -13.45
N ARG A 56 1.74 -6.05 -14.51
CA ARG A 56 2.10 -7.17 -15.38
C ARG A 56 2.75 -8.33 -14.62
N PHE A 57 3.67 -8.06 -13.70
CA PHE A 57 4.30 -9.13 -12.92
C PHE A 57 3.35 -9.74 -11.88
N LYS A 58 2.49 -8.93 -11.27
CA LYS A 58 1.43 -9.42 -10.38
C LYS A 58 0.52 -10.39 -11.13
N ASP A 59 -0.01 -9.98 -12.28
CA ASP A 59 -0.98 -10.78 -13.05
C ASP A 59 -0.36 -12.11 -13.51
N LYS A 60 0.88 -12.07 -14.03
CA LYS A 60 1.65 -13.28 -14.37
C LYS A 60 1.90 -14.20 -13.17
N SER A 61 2.07 -13.62 -11.98
CA SER A 61 2.25 -14.42 -10.77
C SER A 61 0.93 -15.08 -10.38
N ILE A 62 -0.18 -14.34 -10.38
CA ILE A 62 -1.52 -14.88 -10.10
C ILE A 62 -1.88 -15.99 -11.07
N GLU A 63 -1.63 -15.83 -12.36
CA GLU A 63 -1.89 -16.86 -13.38
C GLU A 63 -1.21 -18.19 -13.06
N VAL A 64 0.06 -18.14 -12.63
CA VAL A 64 0.80 -19.34 -12.20
C VAL A 64 0.16 -19.95 -10.95
N LEU A 65 -0.22 -19.13 -9.98
CA LEU A 65 -0.82 -19.62 -8.73
C LEU A 65 -2.17 -20.31 -8.95
N GLU A 66 -3.02 -19.77 -9.85
CA GLU A 66 -4.32 -20.35 -10.22
C GLU A 66 -4.22 -21.76 -10.82
N ARG A 67 -3.11 -22.07 -11.51
CA ARG A 67 -2.85 -23.40 -12.08
C ARG A 67 -2.00 -24.31 -11.20
N THR A 68 -1.39 -23.78 -10.13
CA THR A 68 -0.50 -24.52 -9.22
C THR A 68 -1.00 -24.46 -7.78
N PHE A 69 -0.43 -23.58 -6.95
CA PHE A 69 -0.63 -23.51 -5.50
C PHE A 69 -2.10 -23.35 -5.06
N PHE A 70 -2.93 -22.65 -5.85
CA PHE A 70 -4.34 -22.50 -5.52
C PHE A 70 -5.14 -23.79 -5.71
N ARG A 71 -4.66 -24.70 -6.56
CA ARG A 71 -5.26 -26.04 -6.76
C ARG A 71 -4.70 -27.03 -5.76
N ASP A 72 -3.39 -27.00 -5.53
CA ASP A 72 -2.69 -27.87 -4.60
C ASP A 72 -1.75 -27.06 -3.69
N GLN A 73 -2.12 -26.92 -2.42
CA GLN A 73 -1.32 -26.17 -1.45
C GLN A 73 -0.02 -26.90 -1.06
N ASN A 74 0.16 -28.16 -1.47
CA ASN A 74 1.41 -28.92 -1.30
C ASN A 74 2.34 -28.82 -2.52
N PHE A 75 1.97 -28.06 -3.54
CA PHE A 75 2.80 -27.84 -4.72
C PHE A 75 4.20 -27.32 -4.32
N SER A 76 5.24 -27.96 -4.86
CA SER A 76 6.64 -27.66 -4.52
C SER A 76 6.97 -26.19 -4.76
N PHE A 77 7.55 -25.52 -3.75
CA PHE A 77 7.99 -24.13 -3.87
C PHE A 77 9.14 -23.96 -4.87
N ASP A 78 9.98 -24.98 -5.07
CA ASP A 78 11.04 -24.92 -6.07
C ASP A 78 10.46 -24.99 -7.49
N ASN A 79 9.49 -25.90 -7.72
CA ASN A 79 8.77 -25.95 -8.99
C ASN A 79 7.99 -24.64 -9.23
N LEU A 80 7.35 -24.10 -8.19
CA LEU A 80 6.60 -22.85 -8.30
C LEU A 80 7.50 -21.67 -8.69
N LYS A 81 8.71 -21.61 -8.12
CA LYS A 81 9.70 -20.59 -8.44
C LYS A 81 10.11 -20.65 -9.92
N GLU A 82 10.30 -21.85 -10.46
CA GLU A 82 10.64 -22.03 -11.87
C GLU A 82 9.45 -21.74 -12.78
N GLU A 83 8.24 -22.15 -12.43
CA GLU A 83 7.00 -21.79 -13.15
C GLU A 83 6.80 -20.27 -13.22
N LEU A 84 6.98 -19.55 -12.10
CA LEU A 84 6.93 -18.08 -12.08
C LEU A 84 7.96 -17.45 -13.04
N LYS A 85 9.17 -18.00 -13.06
CA LYS A 85 10.24 -17.54 -13.94
C LYS A 85 9.89 -17.80 -15.41
N GLN A 86 9.42 -19.00 -15.73
CA GLN A 86 9.01 -19.39 -17.09
C GLN A 86 7.80 -18.57 -17.58
N ASN A 87 6.86 -18.22 -16.69
CA ASN A 87 5.75 -17.31 -17.02
C ASN A 87 6.20 -15.83 -17.18
N GLY A 88 7.50 -15.55 -17.05
CA GLY A 88 8.11 -14.25 -17.28
C GLY A 88 7.97 -13.28 -16.11
N VAL A 89 7.83 -13.78 -14.88
CA VAL A 89 8.10 -13.02 -13.66
C VAL A 89 9.62 -12.96 -13.47
N ASN A 90 10.29 -12.22 -14.36
CA ASN A 90 11.76 -12.26 -14.50
C ASN A 90 12.51 -11.62 -13.32
N ASN A 91 11.83 -10.80 -12.53
CA ASN A 91 12.41 -10.19 -11.35
C ASN A 91 12.52 -11.21 -10.19
N LYS A 92 13.77 -11.50 -9.76
CA LYS A 92 14.05 -12.44 -8.65
C LYS A 92 13.36 -12.03 -7.35
N ALA A 93 13.30 -10.72 -7.08
CA ALA A 93 12.77 -10.21 -5.85
C ALA A 93 11.25 -10.39 -5.76
N ASP A 94 10.52 -10.25 -6.88
CA ASP A 94 9.09 -10.52 -6.93
C ASP A 94 8.79 -12.01 -6.73
N ARG A 95 9.55 -12.90 -7.38
CA ARG A 95 9.39 -14.35 -7.18
C ARG A 95 9.60 -14.73 -5.72
N LEU A 96 10.67 -14.22 -5.10
CA LEU A 96 10.95 -14.50 -3.69
C LEU A 96 9.86 -13.95 -2.76
N MET A 97 9.32 -12.75 -3.05
CA MET A 97 8.20 -12.19 -2.29
C MET A 97 6.95 -13.08 -2.38
N VAL A 98 6.60 -13.56 -3.58
CA VAL A 98 5.46 -14.48 -3.76
C VAL A 98 5.65 -15.75 -2.94
N LEU A 99 6.80 -16.42 -3.05
CA LEU A 99 7.06 -17.67 -2.33
C LEU A 99 6.99 -17.47 -0.81
N ASP A 100 7.54 -16.37 -0.31
CA ASP A 100 7.60 -16.10 1.12
C ASP A 100 6.23 -15.70 1.68
N ALA A 101 5.43 -14.94 0.92
CA ALA A 101 4.05 -14.63 1.26
C ALA A 101 3.19 -15.90 1.31
N LEU A 102 3.41 -16.85 0.38
CA LEU A 102 2.71 -18.13 0.41
C LEU A 102 3.12 -19.01 1.60
N LYS A 103 4.41 -19.01 1.96
CA LYS A 103 4.88 -19.67 3.18
C LYS A 103 4.27 -19.05 4.43
N PHE A 104 4.19 -17.72 4.48
CA PHE A 104 3.52 -17.00 5.55
C PHE A 104 2.05 -17.41 5.66
N ILE A 105 1.26 -17.37 4.59
CA ILE A 105 -0.15 -17.75 4.71
C ILE A 105 -0.35 -19.22 5.08
N LYS A 106 0.60 -20.12 4.78
CA LYS A 106 0.54 -21.53 5.22
C LYS A 106 0.59 -21.70 6.73
N THR A 107 1.07 -20.72 7.49
CA THR A 107 1.05 -20.75 8.96
C THR A 107 -0.26 -20.22 9.55
N LEU A 108 -1.13 -19.63 8.73
CA LEU A 108 -2.36 -18.98 9.17
C LEU A 108 -3.53 -19.96 9.12
N GLU A 109 -4.44 -19.83 10.08
CA GLU A 109 -5.72 -20.53 10.04
C GLU A 109 -6.49 -20.17 8.76
N GLY A 110 -6.82 -21.18 7.96
CA GLY A 110 -7.55 -21.01 6.70
C GLY A 110 -6.80 -20.22 5.62
N TYR A 111 -5.48 -20.01 5.75
CA TYR A 111 -4.63 -19.28 4.80
C TYR A 111 -5.00 -17.81 4.56
N ASN A 112 -5.97 -17.26 5.32
CA ASN A 112 -6.58 -15.99 5.01
C ASN A 112 -5.82 -14.85 5.68
N ILE A 113 -4.90 -14.23 4.93
CA ILE A 113 -4.09 -13.11 5.40
C ILE A 113 -4.95 -11.90 5.84
N THR A 114 -6.09 -11.65 5.21
CA THR A 114 -6.98 -10.54 5.60
C THR A 114 -7.60 -10.76 6.98
N ASN A 115 -8.19 -11.93 7.23
CA ASN A 115 -8.77 -12.25 8.53
C ASN A 115 -7.71 -12.21 9.63
N TYR A 116 -6.54 -12.79 9.34
CA TYR A 116 -5.41 -12.73 10.23
C TYR A 116 -5.00 -11.29 10.54
N THR A 117 -4.76 -10.45 9.52
CA THR A 117 -4.41 -9.04 9.71
C THR A 117 -5.46 -8.28 10.52
N ILE A 118 -6.76 -8.45 10.25
CA ILE A 118 -7.84 -7.80 11.00
C ILE A 118 -7.82 -8.18 12.48
N LYS A 119 -7.63 -9.48 12.77
CA LYS A 119 -7.52 -9.99 14.14
C LYS A 119 -6.33 -9.35 14.84
N ARG A 120 -5.15 -9.41 14.21
CA ARG A 120 -3.90 -8.92 14.81
C ARG A 120 -3.87 -7.40 14.98
N LEU A 121 -4.48 -6.64 14.08
CA LEU A 121 -4.63 -5.17 14.26
C LEU A 121 -5.39 -4.80 15.54
N LYS A 122 -6.34 -5.64 15.98
CA LYS A 122 -7.09 -5.41 17.22
C LYS A 122 -6.32 -5.84 18.47
N GLU A 123 -5.41 -6.80 18.33
CA GLU A 123 -4.61 -7.36 19.42
C GLU A 123 -3.31 -6.59 19.62
N ASN A 124 -2.49 -6.50 18.56
CA ASN A 124 -1.18 -5.89 18.54
C ASN A 124 -0.80 -5.40 17.12
N GLU A 125 -1.07 -4.13 16.86
CA GLU A 125 -0.81 -3.47 15.57
C GLU A 125 0.67 -3.44 15.15
N GLN A 126 1.60 -3.39 16.11
CA GLN A 126 3.04 -3.37 15.83
C GLN A 126 3.53 -4.73 15.34
N GLU A 127 3.03 -5.80 15.98
CA GLU A 127 3.46 -7.16 15.69
C GLU A 127 3.05 -7.61 14.28
N ILE A 128 1.80 -7.32 13.86
CA ILE A 128 1.38 -7.60 12.47
C ILE A 128 2.19 -6.79 11.45
N TYR A 129 2.56 -5.56 11.78
CA TYR A 129 3.42 -4.75 10.91
C TYR A 129 4.82 -5.37 10.76
N ASP A 130 5.40 -5.87 11.85
CA ASP A 130 6.72 -6.52 11.82
C ASP A 130 6.67 -7.87 11.09
N GLU A 131 5.66 -8.71 11.37
CA GLU A 131 5.43 -9.98 10.65
C GLU A 131 5.29 -9.78 9.14
N LEU A 132 4.56 -8.74 8.70
CA LEU A 132 4.45 -8.41 7.28
C LEU A 132 5.79 -8.01 6.66
N LYS A 133 6.65 -7.33 7.42
CA LYS A 133 7.99 -6.92 6.96
C LYS A 133 8.99 -8.05 6.89
N ASP A 134 8.76 -9.12 7.63
CA ASP A 134 9.58 -10.33 7.56
C ASP A 134 9.37 -11.08 6.24
N ILE A 135 8.24 -10.84 5.55
CA ILE A 135 8.04 -11.35 4.18
C ILE A 135 9.09 -10.73 3.25
N LYS A 136 9.84 -11.57 2.54
CA LYS A 136 10.90 -11.12 1.63
C LYS A 136 10.46 -10.00 0.70
N TYR A 137 11.23 -8.91 0.75
CA TYR A 137 11.04 -7.69 -0.05
C TYR A 137 9.77 -6.88 0.25
N VAL A 138 9.09 -7.17 1.36
CA VAL A 138 8.06 -6.31 1.92
C VAL A 138 8.73 -5.33 2.89
N GLY A 139 9.03 -4.14 2.40
CA GLY A 139 9.57 -3.05 3.23
C GLY A 139 8.46 -2.24 3.91
N ASP A 140 8.87 -1.24 4.72
CA ASP A 140 7.98 -0.31 5.42
C ASP A 140 6.85 0.24 4.54
N LYS A 141 7.18 0.76 3.35
CA LYS A 141 6.19 1.28 2.40
C LYS A 141 5.09 0.26 2.08
N ILE A 142 5.48 -0.99 1.81
CA ILE A 142 4.55 -2.01 1.34
C ILE A 142 3.68 -2.51 2.49
N ALA A 143 4.29 -2.80 3.64
CA ALA A 143 3.56 -3.21 4.83
C ALA A 143 2.53 -2.16 5.22
N THR A 144 2.95 -0.89 5.32
CA THR A 144 2.05 0.21 5.66
C THR A 144 0.99 0.49 4.60
N LEU A 145 1.31 0.30 3.31
CA LEU A 145 0.31 0.41 2.24
C LEU A 145 -0.78 -0.66 2.38
N TYR A 146 -0.40 -1.92 2.58
CA TYR A 146 -1.36 -3.00 2.77
C TYR A 146 -2.21 -2.79 4.04
N LEU A 147 -1.58 -2.43 5.16
CA LEU A 147 -2.30 -2.15 6.42
C LEU A 147 -3.25 -0.96 6.29
N ARG A 148 -2.85 0.12 5.60
CA ARG A 148 -3.71 1.27 5.31
C ARG A 148 -5.01 0.83 4.64
N GLU A 149 -4.90 -0.01 3.61
CA GLU A 149 -6.05 -0.46 2.85
C GLU A 149 -6.96 -1.37 3.67
N ILE A 150 -6.40 -2.28 4.47
CA ILE A 150 -7.19 -3.08 5.43
C ILE A 150 -7.90 -2.17 6.44
N CYS A 151 -7.20 -1.23 7.07
CA CYS A 151 -7.80 -0.31 8.04
C CYS A 151 -8.90 0.54 7.41
N TRP A 152 -8.71 1.02 6.18
CA TRP A 152 -9.73 1.76 5.48
C TRP A 152 -10.94 0.89 5.13
N MET A 153 -10.71 -0.25 4.48
CA MET A 153 -11.78 -1.13 4.03
C MET A 153 -12.60 -1.65 5.21
N PHE A 154 -11.98 -2.00 6.32
CA PHE A 154 -12.68 -2.58 7.49
C PHE A 154 -12.98 -1.55 8.58
N GLU A 155 -12.72 -0.26 8.31
CA GLU A 155 -12.98 0.85 9.24
C GLU A 155 -12.31 0.63 10.61
N ILE A 156 -11.12 0.02 10.59
CA ILE A 156 -10.33 -0.27 11.78
C ILE A 156 -9.52 0.96 12.15
N ARG A 157 -9.67 1.41 13.39
CA ARG A 157 -8.83 2.46 13.98
C ARG A 157 -7.67 1.81 14.72
N ILE A 158 -6.48 2.34 14.54
CA ILE A 158 -5.26 1.90 15.23
C ILE A 158 -4.66 3.06 16.04
N LYS A 159 -3.84 2.73 17.03
CA LYS A 159 -3.25 3.70 17.96
C LYS A 159 -2.08 4.45 17.35
N ASN A 160 -1.30 3.79 16.49
CA ASN A 160 -0.12 4.34 15.83
C ASN A 160 -0.36 4.53 14.32
N PRO A 161 -0.79 5.72 13.86
CA PRO A 161 -1.02 5.98 12.43
C PRO A 161 0.24 5.81 11.55
N ALA A 162 1.45 5.81 12.11
CA ALA A 162 2.67 5.60 11.32
C ALA A 162 2.73 4.21 10.66
N LEU A 163 2.02 3.23 11.24
CA LEU A 163 1.92 1.86 10.72
C LEU A 163 1.00 1.74 9.51
N ILE A 164 0.24 2.78 9.18
CA ILE A 164 -0.69 2.82 8.03
C ILE A 164 -0.45 4.04 7.12
N PHE A 165 0.70 4.69 7.27
CA PHE A 165 1.05 5.88 6.49
C PHE A 165 2.20 5.54 5.53
N PRO A 166 1.93 4.93 4.36
CA PRO A 166 2.98 4.63 3.40
C PRO A 166 3.59 5.92 2.84
N VAL A 167 4.91 5.92 2.72
CA VAL A 167 5.67 7.02 2.11
C VAL A 167 6.29 6.51 0.81
N ASP A 168 5.91 7.15 -0.28
CA ASP A 168 6.53 6.95 -1.59
C ASP A 168 7.03 8.28 -2.15
N THR A 169 7.47 8.26 -3.40
CA THR A 169 8.01 9.45 -4.07
C THR A 169 6.98 10.59 -4.15
N TRP A 170 5.71 10.29 -4.42
CA TRP A 170 4.65 11.31 -4.50
C TRP A 170 4.33 11.88 -3.14
N VAL A 171 4.20 11.01 -2.13
CA VAL A 171 3.98 11.45 -0.74
C VAL A 171 5.11 12.37 -0.30
N LYS A 172 6.38 11.97 -0.47
CA LYS A 172 7.52 12.83 -0.11
C LYS A 172 7.47 14.19 -0.82
N GLN A 173 7.22 14.20 -2.13
CA GLN A 173 7.21 15.43 -2.91
C GLN A 173 6.10 16.38 -2.47
N ILE A 174 4.88 15.88 -2.28
CA ILE A 174 3.75 16.70 -1.86
C ILE A 174 3.95 17.21 -0.44
N ILE A 175 4.36 16.37 0.52
CA ILE A 175 4.63 16.82 1.92
C ILE A 175 5.70 17.93 1.95
N ASN A 176 6.74 17.80 1.13
CA ASN A 176 7.76 18.84 0.97
C ASN A 176 7.18 20.14 0.38
N ARG A 177 6.34 20.04 -0.66
CA ARG A 177 5.68 21.21 -1.28
C ARG A 177 4.67 21.90 -0.36
N LEU A 178 4.07 21.15 0.57
CA LEU A 178 3.19 21.66 1.61
C LEU A 178 3.93 22.34 2.77
N LYS A 179 5.27 22.38 2.74
CA LYS A 179 6.12 22.99 3.78
C LYS A 179 5.87 22.39 5.16
N LEU A 180 5.64 21.07 5.20
CA LEU A 180 5.44 20.34 6.46
C LEU A 180 6.76 19.88 7.10
N LEU A 181 7.86 19.88 6.35
CA LEU A 181 9.17 19.55 6.86
C LEU A 181 9.80 20.76 7.55
N ASP A 182 10.53 20.54 8.64
CA ASP A 182 11.19 21.61 9.41
C ASP A 182 12.25 22.34 8.56
N GLU A 183 12.84 21.65 7.59
CA GLU A 183 13.84 22.18 6.67
C GLU A 183 13.27 23.13 5.60
N GLY A 184 11.95 23.30 5.55
CA GLY A 184 11.28 24.05 4.49
C GLY A 184 11.14 23.26 3.19
N VAL A 185 11.13 23.96 2.04
CA VAL A 185 11.00 23.31 0.73
C VAL A 185 12.37 22.90 0.21
N LEU A 186 12.58 21.58 0.14
CA LEU A 186 13.82 20.97 -0.32
C LEU A 186 13.84 20.73 -1.83
N SER A 187 15.02 20.73 -2.43
CA SER A 187 15.24 20.22 -3.79
C SER A 187 15.05 18.69 -3.85
N PRO A 188 14.85 18.09 -5.05
CA PRO A 188 14.72 16.64 -5.18
C PRO A 188 15.91 15.84 -4.62
N ASN A 189 17.13 16.38 -4.68
CA ASN A 189 18.32 15.70 -4.19
C ASN A 189 18.45 15.76 -2.66
N GLU A 190 18.03 16.86 -2.05
CA GLU A 190 17.97 16.98 -0.59
C GLU A 190 16.84 16.13 -0.01
N LEU A 191 15.67 16.14 -0.66
CA LEU A 191 14.51 15.37 -0.23
C LEU A 191 14.77 13.85 -0.19
N LYS A 192 15.62 13.33 -1.09
CA LYS A 192 16.05 11.93 -1.05
C LYS A 192 16.81 11.55 0.22
N LYS A 193 17.47 12.51 0.87
CA LYS A 193 18.22 12.31 2.12
C LYS A 193 17.31 12.29 3.35
N ILE A 194 16.08 12.79 3.23
CA ILE A 194 15.10 12.79 4.31
C ILE A 194 14.56 11.37 4.52
N LYS A 195 14.68 10.90 5.76
CA LYS A 195 14.13 9.61 6.21
C LYS A 195 12.61 9.61 6.12
N ASP A 196 12.05 8.52 5.61
CA ASP A 196 10.61 8.33 5.47
C ASP A 196 9.88 8.45 6.82
N SER A 197 10.50 8.03 7.92
CA SER A 197 9.96 8.19 9.28
C SER A 197 9.68 9.66 9.63
N LYS A 198 10.59 10.58 9.26
CA LYS A 198 10.39 12.02 9.48
C LYS A 198 9.24 12.56 8.63
N VAL A 199 9.12 12.09 7.39
CA VAL A 199 8.00 12.46 6.50
C VAL A 199 6.66 11.99 7.09
N LYS A 200 6.61 10.74 7.60
CA LYS A 200 5.42 10.20 8.27
C LYS A 200 5.04 11.02 9.48
N GLU A 201 6.00 11.25 10.38
CA GLU A 201 5.80 11.99 11.63
C GLU A 201 5.19 13.37 11.36
N LYS A 202 5.80 14.16 10.48
CA LYS A 202 5.33 15.52 10.17
C LYS A 202 3.98 15.54 9.46
N ALA A 203 3.73 14.58 8.57
CA ALA A 203 2.44 14.47 7.89
C ALA A 203 1.32 14.08 8.87
N ILE A 204 1.57 13.12 9.76
CA ILE A 204 0.61 12.64 10.76
C ILE A 204 0.34 13.74 11.80
N GLU A 205 1.38 14.39 12.31
CA GLU A 205 1.25 15.54 13.21
C GLU A 205 0.35 16.62 12.61
N ALA A 206 0.58 16.99 11.35
CA ALA A 206 -0.25 17.96 10.65
C ALA A 206 -1.70 17.49 10.53
N CYS A 207 -1.95 16.20 10.29
CA CYS A 207 -3.30 15.66 10.23
C CYS A 207 -4.00 15.73 11.59
N LEU A 208 -3.36 15.21 12.64
CA LEU A 208 -3.94 15.11 13.98
C LEU A 208 -4.22 16.50 14.57
N ASN A 209 -3.28 17.44 14.44
CA ASN A 209 -3.45 18.82 14.91
C ASN A 209 -4.59 19.58 14.21
N ASN A 210 -5.04 19.10 13.04
CA ASN A 210 -6.12 19.70 12.27
C ASN A 210 -7.39 18.85 12.24
N ASN A 211 -7.45 17.75 12.98
CA ASN A 211 -8.56 16.78 12.99
C ASN A 211 -8.86 16.21 11.58
N ILE A 212 -7.81 15.84 10.86
CA ILE A 212 -7.85 15.20 9.54
C ILE A 212 -7.55 13.71 9.70
N ASP A 213 -8.25 12.86 8.96
CA ASP A 213 -7.99 11.42 8.92
C ASP A 213 -6.68 11.13 8.17
N PRO A 214 -5.63 10.56 8.82
CA PRO A 214 -4.35 10.28 8.17
C PRO A 214 -4.46 9.29 7.00
N ILE A 215 -5.41 8.35 7.02
CA ILE A 215 -5.63 7.38 5.92
C ILE A 215 -6.08 8.14 4.68
N LYS A 216 -7.15 8.94 4.83
CA LYS A 216 -7.73 9.70 3.72
C LYS A 216 -6.77 10.75 3.20
N PHE A 217 -6.05 11.43 4.11
CA PHE A 217 -5.03 12.38 3.72
C PHE A 217 -3.91 11.71 2.93
N ASN A 218 -3.36 10.59 3.40
CA ASN A 218 -2.30 9.86 2.69
C ASN A 218 -2.75 9.43 1.28
N ALA A 219 -3.96 8.91 1.16
CA ALA A 219 -4.54 8.53 -0.12
C ALA A 219 -4.78 9.73 -1.04
N GLY A 220 -5.26 10.85 -0.50
CA GLY A 220 -5.44 12.09 -1.24
C GLY A 220 -4.14 12.69 -1.73
N VAL A 221 -3.09 12.68 -0.90
CA VAL A 221 -1.73 13.07 -1.29
C VAL A 221 -1.25 12.24 -2.49
N TRP A 222 -1.40 10.92 -2.40
CA TRP A 222 -1.00 10.02 -3.48
C TRP A 222 -1.81 10.26 -4.77
N TYR A 223 -3.12 10.45 -4.64
CA TYR A 223 -4.02 10.73 -5.76
C TYR A 223 -3.64 12.01 -6.49
N ILE A 224 -3.41 13.10 -5.74
CA ILE A 224 -2.98 14.38 -6.30
C ILE A 224 -1.65 14.24 -7.01
N GLY A 225 -0.69 13.54 -6.42
CA GLY A 225 0.63 13.34 -7.05
C GLY A 225 0.54 12.61 -8.38
N THR A 226 -0.27 11.55 -8.44
CA THR A 226 -0.41 10.69 -9.63
C THR A 226 -1.31 11.28 -10.72
N HIS A 227 -2.30 12.11 -10.36
CA HIS A 227 -3.29 12.67 -11.29
C HIS A 227 -3.16 14.20 -11.45
N SER A 228 -2.01 14.77 -11.10
CA SER A 228 -1.80 16.23 -11.08
C SER A 228 -2.19 16.92 -12.39
N LEU A 229 -1.79 16.38 -13.54
CA LEU A 229 -2.15 16.93 -14.85
C LEU A 229 -3.66 16.93 -15.08
N GLU A 230 -4.34 15.81 -14.82
CA GLU A 230 -5.79 15.70 -15.01
C GLU A 230 -6.56 16.66 -14.09
N ILE A 231 -6.10 16.82 -12.86
CA ILE A 231 -6.68 17.76 -11.90
C ILE A 231 -6.55 19.20 -12.43
N VAL A 232 -5.37 19.58 -12.95
CA VAL A 232 -5.16 20.90 -13.54
C VAL A 232 -6.07 21.11 -14.75
N LEU A 233 -6.09 20.15 -15.68
CA LEU A 233 -6.92 20.23 -16.89
C LEU A 233 -8.41 20.40 -16.57
N LYS A 234 -8.93 19.70 -15.56
CA LYS A 234 -10.33 19.81 -15.10
C LYS A 234 -10.65 21.15 -14.42
N ASN A 235 -9.64 21.96 -14.09
CA ASN A 235 -9.82 23.21 -13.35
C ASN A 235 -9.20 24.42 -14.07
N LEU A 236 -8.86 24.32 -15.35
CA LEU A 236 -8.26 25.43 -16.11
C LEU A 236 -9.12 26.71 -16.02
N ASP A 237 -10.44 26.60 -16.12
CA ASP A 237 -11.36 27.74 -16.05
C ASP A 237 -11.38 28.45 -14.68
N ARG A 238 -10.77 27.83 -13.65
CA ARG A 238 -10.71 28.33 -12.27
C ARG A 238 -9.29 28.75 -11.86
N ILE A 239 -8.29 28.41 -12.66
CA ILE A 239 -6.88 28.73 -12.43
C ILE A 239 -6.53 29.87 -13.39
N ASN A 240 -6.77 31.10 -12.92
CA ASN A 240 -6.29 32.34 -13.54
C ASN A 240 -5.08 32.86 -12.76
#